data_AF-J1LM28-F1
#
_entry.id   AF-J1LM28-F1
#
_cell.length_a   1.000
_cell.length_b   1.000
_cell.length_c   1.000
_cell.angle_alpha   90.00
_cell.angle_beta   90.00
_cell.angle_gamma   90.00
#
_symmetry.space_group_name_H-M   'P 1'
#
loop_
_entity.id
_entity.type
_entity.pdbx_description
1 polymer ?
#
loop_
_entity_poly.entity_id
_entity_poly.type
_entity_poly.pdbx_seq_one_letter_code
_entity_poly.pdbx_strand_id
1 'polypeptide(L)'
;MLGLFLVLAAPLQLGIAMYAQAHHGMGDAVEWPNWTGWIMVLCGIGVLWHGWNLRCSGRQKMTLIAEKWAALEGQRGQVERVFSSLVSAGHYEAGLSARYERAQAEHARVGARIADYQPPGFFASLSETSRGDGDEILAGIARLADADAAIMAARDFFACAPGWRDVWSNEVGPVFEDLDVLDDVADTLEGMGTDPRITADVEAFRERVGDHKDTVHDLGKRLEGGQIAPAQALEELDRIANDARTRVAELIEATLATDASSQGRERYARWKGTGISLTAANAEYDEEYWSEEADADIEYNPAATIRLITNSAGVNLEGLPAPASGVLTAGRSFVYLLPMYLDRYLTKNVDGSGDASSSA
;
A
#
# COMPACT_ATOMS: atom_id res chain seq x y z
N MET A 1 27.23 -14.93 28.10
CA MET A 1 28.61 -15.26 28.54
C MET A 1 29.04 -16.68 28.20
N LEU A 2 28.20 -17.72 28.36
CA LEU A 2 28.56 -19.12 28.01
C LEU A 2 28.75 -19.37 26.50
N GLY A 3 27.99 -18.70 25.63
CA GLY A 3 28.14 -18.85 24.16
C GLY A 3 29.44 -18.25 23.60
N LEU A 4 29.99 -17.21 24.23
CA LEU A 4 31.26 -16.59 23.80
C LEU A 4 32.45 -17.53 24.06
N PHE A 5 32.37 -18.32 25.13
CA PHE A 5 33.43 -19.25 25.51
C PHE A 5 33.52 -20.44 24.53
N LEU A 6 32.40 -20.94 24.02
CA LEU A 6 32.37 -22.04 23.05
C LEU A 6 32.74 -21.62 21.61
N VAL A 7 32.35 -20.41 21.19
CA VAL A 7 32.66 -19.91 19.84
C VAL A 7 34.14 -19.55 19.66
N LEU A 8 34.84 -19.17 20.74
CA LEU A 8 36.27 -18.85 20.69
C LEU A 8 37.18 -20.01 21.14
N ALA A 9 36.77 -20.85 22.10
CA ALA A 9 37.67 -21.89 22.63
C ALA A 9 37.99 -22.96 21.59
N ALA A 10 37.00 -23.42 20.81
CA ALA A 10 37.21 -24.45 19.80
C ALA A 10 38.16 -24.04 18.66
N PRO A 11 37.99 -22.87 17.99
CA PRO A 11 38.92 -22.44 16.94
C PRO A 11 40.29 -22.02 17.49
N LEU A 12 40.38 -21.51 18.72
CA LEU A 12 41.67 -21.17 19.34
C LEU A 12 42.47 -22.44 19.66
N GLN A 13 41.81 -23.49 20.18
CA GLN A 13 42.48 -24.78 20.41
C GLN A 13 42.92 -25.45 19.10
N LEU A 14 42.13 -25.32 18.03
CA LEU A 14 42.48 -25.85 16.71
C LEU A 14 43.65 -25.07 16.06
N GLY A 15 43.70 -23.76 16.24
CA GLY A 15 44.82 -22.91 15.83
C GLY A 15 46.11 -23.19 16.62
N ILE A 16 46.00 -23.42 17.93
CA ILE A 16 47.14 -23.82 18.77
C ILE A 16 47.65 -25.22 18.39
N ALA A 17 46.76 -26.17 18.12
CA ALA A 17 47.12 -27.52 17.69
C ALA A 17 47.82 -27.53 16.31
N MET A 18 47.33 -26.74 15.35
CA MET A 18 47.98 -26.60 14.05
C MET A 18 49.32 -25.87 14.11
N TYR A 19 49.43 -24.83 14.94
CA TYR A 19 50.69 -24.11 15.17
C TYR A 19 51.74 -25.02 15.84
N ALA A 20 51.32 -25.82 16.83
CA ALA A 20 52.18 -26.82 17.48
C ALA A 20 52.60 -27.93 16.49
N GLN A 21 51.71 -28.38 15.61
CA GLN A 21 52.00 -29.40 14.60
C GLN A 21 52.94 -28.91 13.49
N ALA A 22 52.86 -27.63 13.11
CA ALA A 22 53.75 -27.03 12.12
C ALA A 22 55.17 -26.78 12.66
N HIS A 23 55.34 -26.57 13.97
CA HIS A 23 56.64 -26.25 14.57
C HIS A 23 57.33 -27.41 15.31
N HIS A 24 56.62 -28.43 15.79
CA HIS A 24 57.23 -29.45 16.68
C HIS A 24 57.18 -30.91 16.23
N GLY A 25 56.58 -31.24 15.09
CA GLY A 25 56.61 -32.62 14.58
C GLY A 25 55.80 -33.60 15.43
N MET A 26 55.28 -34.65 14.78
CA MET A 26 54.23 -35.53 15.31
C MET A 26 54.69 -36.31 16.56
N GLY A 27 54.38 -35.80 17.75
CA GLY A 27 54.65 -36.46 19.03
C GLY A 27 53.55 -36.16 20.05
N ASP A 28 52.76 -37.19 20.34
CA ASP A 28 51.76 -37.34 21.40
C ASP A 28 50.41 -36.57 21.31
N ALA A 29 49.38 -37.36 20.99
CA ALA A 29 47.96 -37.25 21.30
C ALA A 29 47.37 -35.83 21.43
N VAL A 30 47.23 -35.15 20.30
CA VAL A 30 46.14 -34.18 20.15
C VAL A 30 44.84 -34.99 20.00
N GLU A 31 44.01 -35.02 21.05
CA GLU A 31 42.64 -35.56 20.97
C GLU A 31 41.89 -34.80 19.86
N TRP A 32 41.66 -35.48 18.74
CA TRP A 32 40.93 -34.92 17.61
C TRP A 32 39.51 -34.54 18.07
N PRO A 33 38.98 -33.37 17.67
CA PRO A 33 37.61 -33.01 17.98
C PRO A 33 36.66 -34.12 17.53
N ASN A 34 35.73 -34.52 18.41
CA ASN A 34 34.65 -35.43 18.05
C ASN A 34 33.90 -34.92 16.79
N TRP A 35 33.19 -35.81 16.08
CA TRP A 35 32.47 -35.41 14.85
C TRP A 35 31.52 -34.22 15.06
N THR A 36 31.03 -34.03 16.29
CA THR A 36 30.16 -32.94 16.72
C THR A 36 30.93 -31.62 16.78
N GLY A 37 32.22 -31.63 17.12
CA GLY A 37 33.10 -30.47 17.06
C GLY A 37 33.29 -29.95 15.63
N TRP A 38 33.45 -30.85 14.65
CA TRP A 38 33.53 -30.48 13.23
C TRP A 38 32.21 -29.90 12.71
N ILE A 39 31.07 -30.48 13.10
CA ILE A 39 29.74 -29.93 12.79
C ILE A 39 29.60 -28.52 13.37
N MET A 40 30.00 -28.30 14.63
CA MET A 40 29.93 -26.97 15.27
C MET A 40 30.84 -25.93 14.59
N VAL A 41 32.02 -26.32 14.11
CA VAL A 41 32.92 -25.43 13.35
C VAL A 41 32.31 -25.06 12.01
N LEU A 42 31.75 -26.02 11.27
CA LEU A 42 31.07 -25.75 10.00
C LEU A 42 29.82 -24.87 10.19
N CYS A 43 29.04 -25.11 11.25
CA CYS A 43 27.93 -24.24 11.64
C CYS A 43 28.41 -22.82 11.98
N GLY A 44 29.53 -22.68 12.72
CA GLY A 44 30.12 -21.39 13.04
C GLY A 44 30.60 -20.62 11.80
N ILE A 45 31.26 -21.30 10.85
CA ILE A 45 31.68 -20.72 9.57
C ILE A 45 30.46 -20.32 8.73
N GLY A 46 29.42 -21.16 8.69
CA GLY A 46 28.16 -20.86 7.99
C GLY A 46 27.48 -19.60 8.55
N VAL A 47 27.40 -19.46 9.87
CA VAL A 47 26.84 -18.28 10.54
C VAL A 47 27.68 -17.02 10.27
N LEU A 48 29.01 -17.13 10.29
CA LEU A 48 29.91 -16.02 9.98
C LEU A 48 29.80 -15.59 8.52
N TRP A 49 29.76 -16.54 7.58
CA TRP A 49 29.60 -16.26 6.16
C TRP A 49 28.23 -15.66 5.84
N HIS A 50 27.17 -16.19 6.46
CA HIS A 50 25.82 -15.66 6.34
C HIS A 50 25.75 -14.21 6.87
N GLY A 51 26.27 -13.94 8.07
CA GLY A 51 26.26 -12.57 8.60
C GLY A 51 27.21 -11.61 7.87
N TRP A 52 28.32 -12.10 7.28
CA TRP A 52 29.13 -11.29 6.37
C TRP A 52 28.34 -10.89 5.12
N ASN A 53 27.63 -11.84 4.51
CA ASN A 53 26.80 -11.57 3.35
C ASN A 53 25.68 -10.55 3.67
N LEU A 54 25.04 -10.68 4.83
CA LEU A 54 24.03 -9.73 5.31
C LEU A 54 24.59 -8.34 5.55
N ARG A 55 25.81 -8.24 6.09
CA ARG A 55 26.49 -6.95 6.25
C ARG A 55 26.81 -6.30 4.91
N CYS A 56 27.24 -7.08 3.92
CA CYS A 56 27.47 -6.59 2.56
C CYS A 56 26.15 -6.12 1.93
N SER A 57 25.08 -6.90 2.07
CA SER A 57 23.74 -6.54 1.62
C SER A 57 23.23 -5.27 2.31
N GLY A 58 23.41 -5.12 3.62
CA GLY A 58 23.02 -3.91 4.36
C GLY A 58 23.78 -2.66 3.92
N ARG A 59 25.08 -2.78 3.61
CA ARG A 59 25.87 -1.68 3.02
C ARG A 59 25.38 -1.32 1.62
N GLN A 60 25.11 -2.31 0.77
CA GLN A 60 24.54 -2.10 -0.57
C GLN A 60 23.17 -1.41 -0.48
N LYS A 61 22.34 -1.79 0.50
CA LYS A 61 21.04 -1.16 0.74
C LYS A 61 21.19 0.30 1.18
N MET A 62 22.15 0.60 2.06
CA MET A 62 22.44 1.97 2.47
C MET A 62 22.94 2.83 1.30
N THR A 63 23.78 2.30 0.42
CA THR A 63 24.20 3.02 -0.80
C THR A 63 23.02 3.24 -1.74
N LEU A 64 22.13 2.26 -1.89
CA LEU A 64 20.93 2.39 -2.71
C LEU A 64 19.95 3.43 -2.15
N ILE A 65 19.73 3.44 -0.83
CA ILE A 65 18.91 4.46 -0.15
C ILE A 65 19.50 5.86 -0.41
N ALA A 66 20.81 6.03 -0.20
CA ALA A 66 21.48 7.31 -0.42
C ALA A 66 21.38 7.77 -1.89
N GLU A 67 21.58 6.85 -2.83
CA GLU A 67 21.45 7.12 -4.27
C GLU A 67 20.03 7.55 -4.65
N LYS A 68 19.01 6.76 -4.28
CA LYS A 68 17.62 7.08 -4.61
C LYS A 68 17.14 8.35 -3.93
N TRP A 69 17.51 8.57 -2.67
CA TRP A 69 17.19 9.81 -1.96
C TRP A 69 17.83 11.04 -2.59
N ALA A 70 19.11 10.95 -3.00
CA ALA A 70 19.78 12.04 -3.68
C ALA A 70 19.17 12.35 -5.06
N ALA A 71 18.75 11.31 -5.80
CA ALA A 71 18.04 11.49 -7.07
C ALA A 71 16.70 12.20 -6.88
N LEU A 72 15.93 11.82 -5.85
CA LEU A 72 14.66 12.46 -5.48
C LEU A 72 14.87 13.92 -5.09
N GLU A 73 15.82 14.22 -4.21
CA GLU A 73 16.10 15.60 -3.79
C GLU A 73 16.57 16.49 -4.96
N GLY A 74 17.23 15.91 -5.97
CA GLY A 74 17.63 16.62 -7.18
C GLY A 74 16.46 17.14 -8.03
N GLN A 75 15.30 16.49 -7.99
CA GLN A 75 14.09 16.89 -8.73
C GLN A 75 13.19 17.84 -7.95
N ARG A 76 13.34 17.90 -6.62
CA ARG A 76 12.42 18.61 -5.71
C ARG A 76 12.16 20.07 -6.08
N GLY A 77 13.21 20.83 -6.40
CA GLY A 77 13.08 22.24 -6.78
C GLY A 77 12.36 22.45 -8.12
N GLN A 78 12.29 21.45 -8.98
CA GLN A 78 11.44 21.49 -10.18
C GLN A 78 9.98 21.20 -9.81
N VAL A 79 9.73 20.16 -9.01
CA VAL A 79 8.39 19.77 -8.57
C VAL A 79 7.71 20.90 -7.81
N GLU A 80 8.40 21.56 -6.88
CA GLU A 80 7.85 22.69 -6.10
C GLU A 80 7.46 23.88 -7.00
N ARG A 81 8.26 24.17 -8.03
CA ARG A 81 7.93 25.22 -9.01
C ARG A 81 6.70 24.86 -9.84
N VAL A 82 6.61 23.60 -10.28
CA VAL A 82 5.46 23.10 -11.03
C VAL A 82 4.20 23.16 -10.18
N PHE A 83 4.25 22.61 -8.95
CA PHE A 83 3.15 22.68 -8.00
C PHE A 83 2.67 24.11 -7.75
N SER A 84 3.60 25.03 -7.47
CA SER A 84 3.26 26.45 -7.25
C SER A 84 2.58 27.08 -8.46
N SER A 85 3.04 26.74 -9.68
CA SER A 85 2.42 27.21 -10.92
C SER A 85 1.00 26.65 -11.09
N LEU A 86 0.79 25.36 -10.82
CA LEU A 86 -0.51 24.70 -10.95
C LEU A 86 -1.55 25.28 -9.98
N VAL A 87 -1.18 25.43 -8.71
CA VAL A 87 -2.02 26.03 -7.68
C VAL A 87 -2.33 27.49 -8.00
N SER A 88 -1.34 28.27 -8.48
CA SER A 88 -1.56 29.67 -8.87
C SER A 88 -2.52 29.83 -10.06
N ALA A 89 -2.62 28.81 -10.91
CA ALA A 89 -3.57 28.76 -12.03
C ALA A 89 -4.99 28.32 -11.59
N GLY A 90 -5.16 27.88 -10.34
CA GLY A 90 -6.44 27.43 -9.79
C GLY A 90 -6.90 26.05 -10.29
N HIS A 91 -6.01 25.28 -10.94
CA HIS A 91 -6.37 23.95 -11.43
C HIS A 91 -6.36 22.93 -10.29
N TYR A 92 -7.52 22.34 -10.01
CA TYR A 92 -7.66 21.23 -9.05
C TYR A 92 -6.94 21.47 -7.70
N GLU A 93 -7.02 22.72 -7.23
CA GLU A 93 -6.18 23.25 -6.14
C GLU A 93 -6.27 22.42 -4.87
N ALA A 94 -7.48 22.10 -4.41
CA ALA A 94 -7.68 21.37 -3.17
C ALA A 94 -7.02 19.99 -3.21
N GLY A 95 -7.22 19.23 -4.30
CA GLY A 95 -6.63 17.90 -4.47
C GLY A 95 -5.11 17.95 -4.53
N LEU A 96 -4.54 18.83 -5.35
CA LEU A 96 -3.10 18.98 -5.48
C LEU A 96 -2.42 19.46 -4.19
N SER A 97 -3.00 20.44 -3.50
CA SER A 97 -2.44 20.94 -2.24
C SER A 97 -2.44 19.85 -1.16
N ALA A 98 -3.53 19.10 -1.01
CA ALA A 98 -3.57 18.01 -0.04
C ALA A 98 -2.56 16.91 -0.35
N ARG A 99 -2.40 16.55 -1.63
CA ARG A 99 -1.40 15.58 -2.06
C ARG A 99 0.02 16.07 -1.76
N TYR A 100 0.32 17.32 -2.10
CA TYR A 100 1.63 17.92 -1.85
C TYR A 100 1.95 18.01 -0.35
N GLU A 101 0.99 18.43 0.48
CA GLU A 101 1.15 18.48 1.94
C GLU A 101 1.45 17.10 2.54
N ARG A 102 0.76 16.05 2.08
CA ARG A 102 0.99 14.66 2.50
C ARG A 102 2.36 14.16 2.08
N ALA A 103 2.75 14.41 0.83
CA ALA A 103 4.08 14.06 0.34
C ALA A 103 5.19 14.77 1.12
N GLN A 104 4.99 16.03 1.51
CA GLN A 104 5.97 16.78 2.31
C GLN A 104 6.08 16.25 3.75
N ALA A 105 4.96 15.85 4.36
CA ALA A 105 4.98 15.17 5.67
C ALA A 105 5.72 13.82 5.59
N GLU A 106 5.48 13.06 4.53
CA GLU A 106 6.18 11.79 4.29
C GLU A 106 7.66 11.97 3.97
N HIS A 107 8.03 13.02 3.22
CA HIS A 107 9.43 13.39 2.97
C HIS A 107 10.15 13.66 4.28
N ALA A 108 9.55 14.43 5.19
CA ALA A 108 10.12 14.67 6.52
C ALA A 108 10.27 13.36 7.32
N ARG A 109 9.26 12.49 7.28
CA ARG A 109 9.28 11.18 7.97
C ARG A 109 10.38 10.27 7.42
N VAL A 110 10.45 10.09 6.09
CA VAL A 110 11.45 9.26 5.41
C VAL A 110 12.84 9.83 5.60
N GLY A 111 13.00 11.15 5.50
CA GLY A 111 14.27 11.85 5.76
C GLY A 111 14.78 11.62 7.18
N ALA A 112 13.90 11.69 8.20
CA ALA A 112 14.25 11.35 9.57
C ALA A 112 14.67 9.88 9.71
N ARG A 113 13.93 8.94 9.10
CA ARG A 113 14.29 7.52 9.10
C ARG A 113 15.62 7.25 8.43
N ILE A 114 15.94 7.93 7.32
CA ILE A 114 17.24 7.80 6.65
C ILE A 114 18.37 8.32 7.55
N ALA A 115 18.16 9.42 8.26
CA ALA A 115 19.15 9.97 9.18
C ALA A 115 19.43 9.03 10.37
N ASP A 116 18.39 8.37 10.87
CA ASP A 116 18.49 7.39 11.96
C ASP A 116 18.94 5.99 11.50
N TYR A 117 18.89 5.72 10.19
CA TYR A 117 19.22 4.41 9.63
C TYR A 117 20.72 4.11 9.78
N GLN A 118 21.04 3.16 10.66
CA GLN A 118 22.39 2.63 10.82
C GLN A 118 22.49 1.22 10.24
N PRO A 119 23.64 0.84 9.64
CA PRO A 119 23.86 -0.53 9.23
C PRO A 119 23.77 -1.43 10.47
N PRO A 120 22.93 -2.48 10.44
CA PRO A 120 22.79 -3.36 11.59
C PRO A 120 24.13 -4.02 11.95
N GLY A 121 24.40 -4.13 13.25
CA GLY A 121 25.49 -4.99 13.76
C GLY A 121 25.23 -6.46 13.40
N PHE A 122 26.26 -7.32 13.49
CA PHE A 122 26.18 -8.73 13.03
C PHE A 122 24.91 -9.47 13.51
N PHE A 123 24.59 -9.40 14.80
CA PHE A 123 23.41 -10.08 15.35
C PHE A 123 22.09 -9.37 15.02
N ALA A 124 22.08 -8.05 14.90
CA ALA A 124 20.90 -7.29 14.45
C ALA A 124 20.61 -7.54 12.97
N SER A 125 21.63 -7.79 12.14
CA SER A 125 21.45 -8.07 10.71
C SER A 125 20.75 -9.40 10.44
N LEU A 126 20.71 -10.28 11.45
CA LEU A 126 20.00 -11.56 11.41
C LEU A 126 18.52 -11.43 11.79
N SER A 127 18.06 -10.27 12.30
CA SER A 127 16.63 -10.08 12.62
C SER A 127 15.83 -9.62 11.40
N GLU A 128 14.59 -10.10 11.29
CA GLU A 128 13.65 -9.67 10.24
C GLU A 128 13.36 -8.17 10.33
N THR A 129 13.29 -7.62 11.54
CA THR A 129 13.09 -6.19 11.80
C THR A 129 14.12 -5.32 11.08
N SER A 130 15.39 -5.72 11.12
CA SER A 130 16.46 -4.97 10.47
C SER A 130 16.42 -5.06 8.94
N ARG A 131 15.87 -6.14 8.37
CA ARG A 131 15.65 -6.22 6.91
C ARG A 131 14.50 -5.31 6.50
N GLY A 132 13.40 -5.34 7.26
CA GLY A 132 12.20 -4.55 7.03
C GLY A 132 12.45 -3.04 7.04
N ASP A 133 13.24 -2.53 8.00
CA ASP A 133 13.48 -1.08 8.14
C ASP A 133 14.02 -0.44 6.86
N GLY A 134 14.99 -1.06 6.19
CA GLY A 134 15.56 -0.55 4.95
C GLY A 134 14.61 -0.69 3.75
N ASP A 135 13.78 -1.74 3.71
CA ASP A 135 12.80 -1.92 2.63
C ASP A 135 11.67 -0.90 2.75
N GLU A 136 11.22 -0.62 3.96
CA GLU A 136 10.21 0.42 4.19
C GLU A 136 10.72 1.83 3.87
N ILE A 137 12.01 2.12 4.11
CA ILE A 137 12.62 3.38 3.67
C ILE A 137 12.61 3.45 2.14
N LEU A 138 13.05 2.39 1.46
CA LEU A 138 13.06 2.35 -0.01
C LEU A 138 11.65 2.46 -0.61
N ALA A 139 10.65 1.82 0.00
CA ALA A 139 9.25 1.95 -0.37
C ALA A 139 8.74 3.38 -0.15
N GLY A 140 9.12 4.03 0.96
CA GLY A 140 8.81 5.43 1.21
C GLY A 140 9.43 6.37 0.15
N ILE A 141 10.68 6.13 -0.25
CA ILE A 141 11.32 6.89 -1.34
C ILE A 141 10.61 6.65 -2.68
N ALA A 142 10.20 5.41 -2.97
CA ALA A 142 9.47 5.08 -4.19
C ALA A 142 8.12 5.83 -4.24
N ARG A 143 7.32 5.76 -3.17
CA ARG A 143 6.04 6.51 -3.09
C ARG A 143 6.23 8.02 -3.22
N LEU A 144 7.31 8.58 -2.68
CA LEU A 144 7.65 10.00 -2.87
C LEU A 144 7.99 10.32 -4.33
N ALA A 145 8.69 9.42 -5.03
CA ALA A 145 8.93 9.57 -6.46
C ALA A 145 7.63 9.49 -7.28
N ASP A 146 6.69 8.62 -6.90
CA ASP A 146 5.36 8.57 -7.52
C ASP A 146 4.54 9.85 -7.22
N ALA A 147 4.69 10.43 -6.03
CA ALA A 147 4.08 11.72 -5.70
C ALA A 147 4.64 12.86 -6.57
N ASP A 148 5.97 12.90 -6.78
CA ASP A 148 6.61 13.84 -7.69
C ASP A 148 6.15 13.63 -9.14
N ALA A 149 6.06 12.37 -9.57
CA ALA A 149 5.55 11.99 -10.89
C ALA A 149 4.11 12.47 -11.12
N ALA A 150 3.24 12.34 -10.12
CA ALA A 150 1.87 12.82 -10.18
C ALA A 150 1.77 14.35 -10.35
N ILE A 151 2.64 15.13 -9.69
CA ILE A 151 2.69 16.60 -9.89
C ILE A 151 3.12 16.96 -11.31
N MET A 152 4.06 16.19 -11.88
CA MET A 152 4.51 16.37 -13.26
C MET A 152 3.45 15.93 -14.26
N ALA A 153 2.75 14.83 -13.98
CA ALA A 153 1.61 14.35 -14.76
C ALA A 153 0.47 15.38 -14.75
N ALA A 154 0.17 16.01 -13.62
CA ALA A 154 -0.83 17.08 -13.52
C ALA A 154 -0.48 18.28 -14.43
N ARG A 155 0.79 18.70 -14.47
CA ARG A 155 1.25 19.74 -15.40
C ARG A 155 0.99 19.34 -16.84
N ASP A 156 1.39 18.14 -17.22
CA ASP A 156 1.29 17.67 -18.59
C ASP A 156 -0.17 17.47 -19.01
N PHE A 157 -1.00 16.96 -18.10
CA PHE A 157 -2.44 16.80 -18.30
C PHE A 157 -3.16 18.14 -18.47
N PHE A 158 -2.95 19.11 -17.56
CA PHE A 158 -3.59 20.42 -17.66
C PHE A 158 -3.10 21.25 -18.84
N ALA A 159 -1.87 21.01 -19.32
CA ALA A 159 -1.35 21.62 -20.54
C ALA A 159 -1.74 20.88 -21.82
N CYS A 160 -2.46 19.76 -21.73
CA CYS A 160 -2.74 18.84 -22.85
C CYS A 160 -1.46 18.45 -23.62
N ALA A 161 -0.36 18.22 -22.90
CA ALA A 161 0.94 17.91 -23.48
C ALA A 161 0.94 16.55 -24.21
N PRO A 162 1.90 16.31 -25.13
CA PRO A 162 2.07 14.99 -25.74
C PRO A 162 2.27 13.92 -24.65
N GLY A 163 1.34 12.98 -24.52
CA GLY A 163 1.31 11.98 -23.44
C GLY A 163 0.17 12.15 -22.43
N TRP A 164 -0.67 13.18 -22.54
CA TRP A 164 -1.80 13.37 -21.62
C TRP A 164 -2.79 12.18 -21.59
N ARG A 165 -2.86 11.39 -22.66
CA ARG A 165 -3.71 10.18 -22.73
C ARG A 165 -3.23 9.09 -21.77
N ASP A 166 -1.92 8.94 -21.60
CA ASP A 166 -1.35 7.97 -20.66
C ASP A 166 -1.65 8.40 -19.21
N VAL A 167 -1.56 9.71 -18.95
CA VAL A 167 -1.98 10.28 -17.65
C VAL A 167 -3.46 10.01 -17.41
N TRP A 168 -4.32 10.29 -18.41
CA TRP A 168 -5.76 10.03 -18.29
C TRP A 168 -6.07 8.55 -18.04
N SER A 169 -5.41 7.64 -18.76
CA SER A 169 -5.54 6.20 -18.56
C SER A 169 -5.18 5.77 -17.13
N ASN A 170 -4.17 6.41 -16.54
CA ASN A 170 -3.79 6.19 -15.15
C ASN A 170 -4.82 6.76 -14.15
N GLU A 171 -5.41 7.93 -14.45
CA GLU A 171 -6.38 8.58 -13.56
C GLU A 171 -7.74 7.88 -13.48
N VAL A 172 -8.16 7.19 -14.55
CA VAL A 172 -9.46 6.48 -14.57
C VAL A 172 -9.42 5.14 -13.85
N GLY A 173 -8.24 4.53 -13.70
CA GLY A 173 -8.06 3.20 -13.09
C GLY A 173 -8.75 3.06 -11.73
N PRO A 174 -8.50 3.95 -10.75
CA PRO A 174 -9.16 3.87 -9.45
C PRO A 174 -10.68 3.97 -9.51
N VAL A 175 -11.23 4.70 -10.49
CA VAL A 175 -12.70 4.82 -10.63
C VAL A 175 -13.30 3.54 -11.20
N PHE A 176 -12.62 2.88 -12.15
CA PHE A 176 -13.07 1.59 -12.64
C PHE A 176 -13.01 0.52 -11.54
N GLU A 177 -11.89 0.42 -10.80
CA GLU A 177 -11.80 -0.48 -9.65
C GLU A 177 -12.88 -0.19 -8.60
N ASP A 178 -13.16 1.09 -8.31
CA ASP A 178 -14.27 1.44 -7.41
C ASP A 178 -15.59 0.89 -7.92
N LEU A 179 -15.91 1.11 -9.20
CA LEU A 179 -17.18 0.70 -9.79
C LEU A 179 -17.32 -0.82 -9.87
N ASP A 180 -16.24 -1.55 -10.12
CA ASP A 180 -16.22 -3.01 -10.14
C ASP A 180 -16.46 -3.59 -8.74
N VAL A 181 -15.72 -3.11 -7.73
CA VAL A 181 -15.91 -3.53 -6.33
C VAL A 181 -17.32 -3.19 -5.85
N LEU A 182 -17.88 -2.07 -6.28
CA LEU A 182 -19.24 -1.69 -5.90
C LEU A 182 -20.31 -2.57 -6.57
N ASP A 183 -20.07 -3.07 -7.77
CA ASP A 183 -20.92 -4.07 -8.42
C ASP A 183 -20.87 -5.41 -7.66
N ASP A 184 -19.69 -5.84 -7.21
CA ASP A 184 -19.55 -7.03 -6.34
C ASP A 184 -20.30 -6.87 -5.01
N VAL A 185 -20.29 -5.68 -4.41
CA VAL A 185 -21.09 -5.40 -3.21
C VAL A 185 -22.59 -5.48 -3.51
N ALA A 186 -23.02 -5.07 -4.71
CA ALA A 186 -24.41 -5.20 -5.16
C ALA A 186 -24.82 -6.68 -5.30
N ASP A 187 -23.92 -7.56 -5.78
CA ASP A 187 -24.12 -9.02 -5.79
C ASP A 187 -24.37 -9.58 -4.40
N THR A 188 -23.56 -9.17 -3.41
CA THR A 188 -23.78 -9.57 -2.02
C THR A 188 -25.13 -9.09 -1.50
N LEU A 189 -25.52 -7.84 -1.80
CA LEU A 189 -26.80 -7.26 -1.36
C LEU A 189 -28.00 -7.99 -1.98
N GLU A 190 -27.94 -8.34 -3.26
CA GLU A 190 -28.97 -9.14 -3.93
C GLU A 190 -29.13 -10.51 -3.28
N GLY A 191 -28.02 -11.19 -2.96
CA GLY A 191 -28.04 -12.48 -2.28
C GLY A 191 -28.63 -12.43 -0.86
N MET A 192 -28.58 -11.27 -0.21
CA MET A 192 -29.17 -11.05 1.12
C MET A 192 -30.64 -10.63 1.08
N GLY A 193 -31.04 -9.92 0.02
CA GLY A 193 -32.36 -9.32 -0.12
C GLY A 193 -33.43 -10.34 -0.51
N THR A 194 -34.52 -10.38 0.25
CA THR A 194 -35.79 -11.01 -0.18
C THR A 194 -36.93 -9.99 -0.32
N ASP A 195 -36.69 -8.73 0.07
CA ASP A 195 -37.63 -7.63 -0.12
C ASP A 195 -37.57 -7.15 -1.58
N PRO A 196 -38.68 -7.24 -2.36
CA PRO A 196 -38.71 -6.78 -3.74
C PRO A 196 -38.29 -5.32 -3.94
N ARG A 197 -38.43 -4.47 -2.92
CA ARG A 197 -37.97 -3.07 -2.99
C ARG A 197 -36.45 -2.99 -2.99
N ILE A 198 -35.78 -3.73 -2.11
CA ILE A 198 -34.32 -3.76 -2.06
C ILE A 198 -33.77 -4.36 -3.36
N THR A 199 -34.40 -5.42 -3.89
CA THR A 199 -34.02 -5.96 -5.20
C THR A 199 -34.12 -4.91 -6.32
N ALA A 200 -35.21 -4.15 -6.37
CA ALA A 200 -35.36 -3.08 -7.36
C ALA A 200 -34.33 -1.95 -7.18
N ASP A 201 -34.00 -1.59 -5.94
CA ASP A 201 -32.98 -0.58 -5.64
C ASP A 201 -31.56 -1.07 -6.00
N VAL A 202 -31.26 -2.37 -5.83
CA VAL A 202 -30.01 -3.00 -6.28
C VAL A 202 -29.91 -2.96 -7.81
N GLU A 203 -30.96 -3.35 -8.54
CA GLU A 203 -30.98 -3.29 -10.01
C GLU A 203 -30.76 -1.86 -10.52
N ALA A 204 -31.44 -0.87 -9.93
CA ALA A 204 -31.27 0.54 -10.28
C ALA A 204 -29.87 1.07 -9.94
N PHE A 205 -29.23 0.53 -8.90
CA PHE A 205 -27.84 0.85 -8.58
C PHE A 205 -26.88 0.29 -9.64
N ARG A 206 -27.04 -0.97 -10.06
CA ARG A 206 -26.20 -1.58 -11.10
C ARG A 206 -26.31 -0.88 -12.45
N GLU A 207 -27.54 -0.54 -12.88
CA GLU A 207 -27.75 0.25 -14.11
C GLU A 207 -26.95 1.55 -14.07
N ARG A 208 -26.97 2.22 -12.91
CA ARG A 208 -26.21 3.46 -12.71
C ARG A 208 -24.70 3.25 -12.65
N VAL A 209 -24.21 2.15 -12.09
CA VAL A 209 -22.79 1.80 -12.16
C VAL A 209 -22.35 1.64 -13.61
N GLY A 210 -23.17 0.98 -14.44
CA GLY A 210 -22.99 0.91 -15.89
C GLY A 210 -22.96 2.30 -16.54
N ASP A 211 -23.96 3.15 -16.28
CA ASP A 211 -24.00 4.53 -16.78
C ASP A 211 -22.74 5.34 -16.39
N HIS A 212 -22.20 5.10 -15.20
CA HIS A 212 -20.98 5.73 -14.75
C HIS A 212 -19.75 5.25 -15.51
N LYS A 213 -19.61 3.95 -15.78
CA LYS A 213 -18.52 3.41 -16.63
C LYS A 213 -18.56 4.04 -18.02
N ASP A 214 -19.74 4.11 -18.62
CA ASP A 214 -19.96 4.78 -19.91
C ASP A 214 -19.59 6.27 -19.84
N THR A 215 -19.97 6.95 -18.76
CA THR A 215 -19.63 8.37 -18.55
C THR A 215 -18.11 8.57 -18.44
N VAL A 216 -17.39 7.71 -17.72
CA VAL A 216 -15.92 7.79 -17.59
C VAL A 216 -15.25 7.60 -18.96
N HIS A 217 -15.70 6.64 -19.76
CA HIS A 217 -15.20 6.42 -21.11
C HIS A 217 -15.47 7.64 -22.02
N ASP A 218 -16.67 8.23 -21.95
CA ASP A 218 -17.02 9.43 -22.71
C ASP A 218 -16.27 10.70 -22.27
N LEU A 219 -15.83 10.79 -21.01
CA LEU A 219 -14.95 11.89 -20.57
C LEU A 219 -13.63 11.91 -21.36
N GLY A 220 -13.05 10.75 -21.68
CA GLY A 220 -11.85 10.66 -22.50
C GLY A 220 -12.04 11.25 -23.91
N LYS A 221 -13.16 10.92 -24.57
CA LYS A 221 -13.52 11.49 -25.88
C LYS A 221 -13.78 12.99 -25.80
N ARG A 222 -14.42 13.45 -24.72
CA ARG A 222 -14.69 14.88 -24.47
C ARG A 222 -13.43 15.67 -24.17
N LEU A 223 -12.41 15.06 -23.57
CA LEU A 223 -11.08 15.65 -23.41
C LEU A 223 -10.40 15.80 -24.77
N GLU A 224 -10.44 14.75 -25.59
CA GLU A 224 -9.83 14.74 -26.92
C GLU A 224 -10.45 15.78 -27.87
N GLY A 225 -11.77 15.94 -27.83
CA GLY A 225 -12.48 16.96 -28.61
C GLY A 225 -12.49 18.36 -27.96
N GLY A 226 -11.89 18.53 -26.78
CA GLY A 226 -11.80 19.81 -26.07
C GLY A 226 -13.14 20.32 -25.51
N GLN A 227 -14.14 19.45 -25.34
CA GLN A 227 -15.46 19.82 -24.80
C GLN A 227 -15.46 19.95 -23.26
N ILE A 228 -14.46 19.36 -22.58
CA ILE A 228 -14.27 19.50 -21.13
C ILE A 228 -12.81 19.85 -20.84
N ALA A 229 -12.58 20.75 -19.89
CA ALA A 229 -11.21 21.07 -19.46
C ALA A 229 -10.65 19.94 -18.59
N PRO A 230 -9.33 19.68 -18.57
CA PRO A 230 -8.80 18.52 -17.85
C PRO A 230 -9.04 18.59 -16.34
N ALA A 231 -9.01 19.78 -15.73
CA ALA A 231 -9.39 19.95 -14.31
C ALA A 231 -10.86 19.57 -14.04
N GLN A 232 -11.78 19.94 -14.95
CA GLN A 232 -13.19 19.57 -14.83
C GLN A 232 -13.42 18.07 -15.02
N ALA A 233 -12.60 17.40 -15.84
CA ALA A 233 -12.67 15.95 -15.98
C ALA A 233 -12.30 15.23 -14.67
N LEU A 234 -11.28 15.70 -13.94
CA LEU A 234 -10.97 15.16 -12.60
C LEU A 234 -12.10 15.39 -11.60
N GLU A 235 -12.74 16.56 -11.64
CA GLU A 235 -13.91 16.86 -10.80
C GLU A 235 -15.11 15.94 -11.13
N GLU A 236 -15.31 15.58 -12.40
CA GLU A 236 -16.33 14.60 -12.80
C GLU A 236 -15.99 13.18 -12.33
N LEU A 237 -14.71 12.77 -12.36
CA LEU A 237 -14.28 11.51 -11.75
C LEU A 237 -14.57 11.49 -10.24
N ASP A 238 -14.28 12.59 -9.54
CA ASP A 238 -14.61 12.75 -8.12
C ASP A 238 -16.12 12.67 -7.87
N ARG A 239 -16.93 13.28 -8.73
CA ARG A 239 -18.40 13.24 -8.64
C ARG A 239 -18.93 11.82 -8.83
N ILE A 240 -18.46 11.09 -9.83
CA ILE A 240 -18.86 9.70 -10.12
C ILE A 240 -18.51 8.79 -8.94
N ALA A 241 -17.24 8.86 -8.50
CA ALA A 241 -16.71 8.13 -7.36
C ALA A 241 -17.55 8.36 -6.08
N ASN A 242 -17.94 9.60 -5.83
CA ASN A 242 -18.74 9.96 -4.65
C ASN A 242 -20.22 9.56 -4.77
N ASP A 243 -20.84 9.70 -5.94
CA ASP A 243 -22.24 9.29 -6.15
C ASP A 243 -22.41 7.77 -5.97
N ALA A 244 -21.54 6.97 -6.58
CA ALA A 244 -21.57 5.51 -6.46
C ALA A 244 -21.39 5.07 -5.00
N ARG A 245 -20.39 5.62 -4.30
CA ARG A 245 -20.13 5.34 -2.87
C ARG A 245 -21.30 5.72 -1.96
N THR A 246 -21.89 6.89 -2.19
CA THR A 246 -23.01 7.38 -1.37
C THR A 246 -24.22 6.45 -1.52
N ARG A 247 -24.54 6.07 -2.76
CA ARG A 247 -25.68 5.21 -3.06
C ARG A 247 -25.52 3.81 -2.51
N VAL A 248 -24.34 3.20 -2.65
CA VAL A 248 -24.12 1.86 -2.07
C VAL A 248 -24.24 1.92 -0.54
N ALA A 249 -23.78 3.00 0.10
CA ALA A 249 -23.86 3.13 1.55
C ALA A 249 -25.32 3.28 2.02
N GLU A 250 -26.13 4.03 1.29
CA GLU A 250 -27.58 4.12 1.51
C GLU A 250 -28.26 2.75 1.33
N LEU A 251 -27.87 1.99 0.30
CA LEU A 251 -28.43 0.67 0.02
C LEU A 251 -28.01 -0.38 1.07
N ILE A 252 -26.76 -0.35 1.54
CA ILE A 252 -26.28 -1.16 2.66
C ILE A 252 -27.08 -0.82 3.91
N GLU A 253 -27.24 0.47 4.24
CA GLU A 253 -27.99 0.88 5.43
C GLU A 253 -29.45 0.43 5.36
N ALA A 254 -30.12 0.61 4.22
CA ALA A 254 -31.49 0.17 4.00
C ALA A 254 -31.63 -1.35 4.14
N THR A 255 -30.75 -2.11 3.48
CA THR A 255 -30.75 -3.58 3.54
C THR A 255 -30.56 -4.08 4.96
N LEU A 256 -29.56 -3.56 5.68
CA LEU A 256 -29.30 -3.95 7.07
C LEU A 256 -30.42 -3.54 8.02
N ALA A 257 -31.11 -2.42 7.77
CA ALA A 257 -32.25 -1.99 8.58
C ALA A 257 -33.49 -2.88 8.42
N THR A 258 -33.66 -3.51 7.24
CA THR A 258 -34.78 -4.45 7.00
C THR A 258 -34.53 -5.85 7.59
N ASP A 259 -33.28 -6.22 7.83
CA ASP A 259 -32.93 -7.52 8.40
C ASP A 259 -33.14 -7.56 9.93
N ALA A 260 -34.35 -7.99 10.33
CA ALA A 260 -34.73 -8.14 11.73
C ALA A 260 -34.17 -9.40 12.43
N SER A 261 -33.32 -10.19 11.77
CA SER A 261 -32.66 -11.34 12.40
C SER A 261 -31.65 -10.89 13.46
N SER A 262 -31.20 -11.81 14.33
CA SER A 262 -30.12 -11.49 15.29
C SER A 262 -28.82 -11.13 14.57
N GLN A 263 -28.50 -11.85 13.49
CA GLN A 263 -27.35 -11.56 12.64
C GLN A 263 -27.47 -10.19 11.94
N GLY A 264 -28.67 -9.86 11.43
CA GLY A 264 -28.97 -8.54 10.85
C GLY A 264 -28.76 -7.39 11.83
N ARG A 265 -29.25 -7.54 13.07
CA ARG A 265 -29.01 -6.55 14.14
C ARG A 265 -27.52 -6.39 14.46
N GLU A 266 -26.74 -7.46 14.47
CA GLU A 266 -25.28 -7.39 14.68
C GLU A 266 -24.58 -6.67 13.53
N ARG A 267 -24.94 -6.97 12.28
CA ARG A 267 -24.43 -6.26 11.10
C ARG A 267 -24.77 -4.78 11.13
N TYR A 268 -26.02 -4.43 11.42
CA TYR A 268 -26.46 -3.06 11.53
C TYR A 268 -25.76 -2.32 12.68
N ALA A 269 -25.56 -2.98 13.83
CA ALA A 269 -24.82 -2.41 14.95
C ALA A 269 -23.33 -2.16 14.58
N ARG A 270 -22.71 -3.05 13.81
CA ARG A 270 -21.34 -2.85 13.30
C ARG A 270 -21.28 -1.70 12.28
N TRP A 271 -22.25 -1.59 11.38
CA TRP A 271 -22.39 -0.48 10.43
C TRP A 271 -22.50 0.89 11.14
N LYS A 272 -23.33 0.99 12.19
CA LYS A 272 -23.51 2.25 12.96
C LYS A 272 -22.46 2.47 14.06
N GLY A 273 -21.67 1.46 14.40
CA GLY A 273 -20.87 1.41 15.63
C GLY A 273 -19.38 1.18 15.37
N THR A 274 -18.89 0.00 15.76
CA THR A 274 -17.46 -0.34 15.89
C THR A 274 -16.66 -0.19 14.60
N GLY A 275 -17.33 -0.26 13.45
CA GLY A 275 -16.69 -0.18 12.13
C GLY A 275 -15.78 -1.38 11.84
N ILE A 276 -15.13 -1.33 10.69
CA ILE A 276 -14.10 -2.27 10.28
C ILE A 276 -12.76 -1.55 10.33
N SER A 277 -11.71 -2.21 10.82
CA SER A 277 -10.36 -1.63 10.73
C SER A 277 -9.90 -1.67 9.28
N LEU A 278 -9.42 -0.53 8.78
CA LEU A 278 -8.75 -0.45 7.49
C LEU A 278 -7.38 -1.13 7.58
N THR A 279 -7.03 -1.79 6.49
CA THR A 279 -5.76 -2.48 6.22
C THR A 279 -5.38 -2.23 4.76
N ALA A 280 -4.10 -2.33 4.41
CA ALA A 280 -3.70 -2.24 2.99
C ALA A 280 -4.55 -3.19 2.10
N ALA A 281 -4.69 -4.44 2.53
CA ALA A 281 -5.41 -5.50 1.83
C ALA A 281 -6.94 -5.31 1.70
N ASN A 282 -7.53 -4.20 2.14
CA ASN A 282 -8.96 -3.94 1.93
C ASN A 282 -9.30 -2.49 1.55
N ALA A 283 -8.28 -1.67 1.27
CA ALA A 283 -8.45 -0.24 1.03
C ALA A 283 -7.44 0.34 0.03
N GLU A 284 -6.33 -0.35 -0.25
CA GLU A 284 -5.42 -0.01 -1.35
C GLU A 284 -5.94 -0.58 -2.67
N TYR A 285 -5.62 0.11 -3.75
CA TYR A 285 -5.95 -0.26 -5.12
C TYR A 285 -4.91 -1.27 -5.65
N ASP A 286 -5.35 -2.18 -6.53
CA ASP A 286 -4.61 -3.39 -6.94
C ASP A 286 -3.74 -3.20 -8.20
N GLU A 287 -3.70 -1.98 -8.76
CA GLU A 287 -2.86 -1.57 -9.91
C GLU A 287 -3.36 -2.03 -11.28
N GLU A 288 -4.54 -2.64 -11.36
CA GLU A 288 -5.12 -3.19 -12.59
C GLU A 288 -6.64 -3.00 -12.61
N TYR A 289 -7.20 -2.70 -13.78
CA TYR A 289 -8.66 -2.67 -13.98
C TYR A 289 -9.04 -3.27 -15.34
N TRP A 290 -10.26 -3.80 -15.43
CA TRP A 290 -10.79 -4.33 -16.69
C TRP A 290 -11.29 -3.19 -17.58
N SER A 291 -10.80 -3.11 -18.83
CA SER A 291 -11.32 -2.19 -19.84
C SER A 291 -12.17 -2.93 -20.87
N GLU A 292 -13.47 -2.65 -20.88
CA GLU A 292 -14.39 -3.21 -21.89
C GLU A 292 -14.05 -2.75 -23.32
N GLU A 293 -13.53 -1.52 -23.47
CA GLU A 293 -13.12 -1.01 -24.78
C GLU A 293 -11.89 -1.75 -25.33
N ALA A 294 -10.92 -2.02 -24.46
CA ALA A 294 -9.70 -2.71 -24.84
C ALA A 294 -9.86 -4.25 -24.87
N ASP A 295 -10.94 -4.77 -24.26
CA ASP A 295 -11.14 -6.20 -24.00
C ASP A 295 -9.91 -6.82 -23.32
N ALA A 296 -9.36 -6.08 -22.35
CA ALA A 296 -8.12 -6.43 -21.66
C ALA A 296 -8.03 -5.75 -20.29
N ASP A 297 -7.27 -6.37 -19.41
CA ASP A 297 -6.83 -5.75 -18.17
C ASP A 297 -5.78 -4.67 -18.47
N ILE A 298 -5.96 -3.50 -17.82
CA ILE A 298 -5.12 -2.33 -17.99
C ILE A 298 -4.36 -2.07 -16.68
N GLU A 299 -3.05 -2.22 -16.75
CA GLU A 299 -2.13 -1.88 -15.66
C GLU A 299 -1.99 -0.36 -15.53
N TYR A 300 -1.97 0.13 -14.30
CA TYR A 300 -1.75 1.52 -13.97
C TYR A 300 -1.04 1.67 -12.62
N ASN A 301 -0.48 2.86 -12.33
CA ASN A 301 0.19 3.14 -11.06
C ASN A 301 -0.72 4.00 -10.16
N PRO A 302 -1.41 3.41 -9.17
CA PRO A 302 -2.29 4.14 -8.26
C PRO A 302 -1.52 5.17 -7.42
N ALA A 303 -0.28 4.86 -7.03
CA ALA A 303 0.55 5.79 -6.26
C ALA A 303 0.93 7.04 -7.07
N ALA A 304 0.91 7.00 -8.40
CA ALA A 304 1.26 8.11 -9.29
C ALA A 304 0.05 8.87 -9.87
N THR A 305 -1.16 8.60 -9.39
CA THR A 305 -2.37 9.35 -9.77
C THR A 305 -2.31 10.80 -9.29
N ILE A 306 -2.92 11.73 -10.02
CA ILE A 306 -3.08 13.15 -9.63
C ILE A 306 -4.00 13.25 -8.42
N ARG A 307 -5.09 12.47 -8.44
CA ARG A 307 -6.06 12.37 -7.34
C ARG A 307 -5.36 11.82 -6.08
N LEU A 308 -5.89 12.18 -4.91
CA LEU A 308 -5.35 11.72 -3.63
C LEU A 308 -6.07 10.43 -3.20
N ILE A 309 -5.33 9.33 -3.21
CA ILE A 309 -5.86 7.99 -2.90
C ILE A 309 -4.99 7.26 -1.86
N THR A 310 -5.43 6.10 -1.39
CA THR A 310 -4.75 5.29 -0.36
C THR A 310 -3.30 4.95 -0.66
N ASN A 311 -2.96 4.65 -1.90
CA ASN A 311 -1.60 4.30 -2.33
C ASN A 311 -0.65 5.52 -2.33
N SER A 312 -1.15 6.74 -2.13
CA SER A 312 -0.36 7.98 -2.23
C SER A 312 0.60 8.18 -1.06
N ALA A 313 1.73 8.84 -1.33
CA ALA A 313 2.72 9.16 -0.29
C ALA A 313 2.11 9.93 0.90
N GLY A 314 2.42 9.47 2.12
CA GLY A 314 1.98 10.12 3.35
C GLY A 314 0.53 9.82 3.75
N VAL A 315 -0.15 8.93 3.04
CA VAL A 315 -1.41 8.34 3.47
C VAL A 315 -1.09 7.11 4.33
N ASN A 316 -1.59 7.12 5.57
CA ASN A 316 -1.51 5.97 6.48
C ASN A 316 -2.92 5.66 6.98
N LEU A 317 -3.42 4.50 6.59
CA LEU A 317 -4.77 4.03 6.88
C LEU A 317 -4.82 2.88 7.88
N GLU A 318 -3.68 2.25 8.18
CA GLU A 318 -3.62 1.03 8.98
C GLU A 318 -4.19 1.29 10.39
N GLY A 319 -5.21 0.52 10.76
CA GLY A 319 -5.87 0.65 12.07
C GLY A 319 -6.93 1.76 12.15
N LEU A 320 -7.12 2.58 11.10
CA LEU A 320 -8.18 3.58 11.08
C LEU A 320 -9.56 2.92 10.93
N PRO A 321 -10.61 3.50 11.51
CA PRO A 321 -11.97 3.02 11.28
C PRO A 321 -12.39 3.28 9.83
N ALA A 322 -12.93 2.25 9.20
CA ALA A 322 -13.43 2.31 7.83
C ALA A 322 -14.68 3.20 7.77
N PRO A 323 -14.69 4.27 6.95
CA PRO A 323 -15.84 5.14 6.81
C PRO A 323 -16.93 4.45 6.00
N ALA A 324 -18.20 4.73 6.30
CA ALA A 324 -19.33 4.29 5.46
C ALA A 324 -19.26 4.88 4.03
N SER A 325 -18.60 6.03 3.88
CA SER A 325 -18.56 6.81 2.63
C SER A 325 -17.46 6.41 1.65
N GLY A 326 -16.57 5.46 1.94
CA GLY A 326 -15.45 5.13 1.04
C GLY A 326 -14.33 6.18 0.97
N VAL A 327 -14.37 7.20 1.84
CA VAL A 327 -13.49 8.37 1.76
C VAL A 327 -13.05 8.81 3.15
N LEU A 328 -11.74 9.03 3.34
CA LEU A 328 -11.20 9.71 4.53
C LEU A 328 -11.07 11.21 4.26
N THR A 329 -11.39 12.04 5.26
CA THR A 329 -11.18 13.49 5.16
C THR A 329 -9.73 13.85 5.53
N ALA A 330 -9.02 14.51 4.62
CA ALA A 330 -7.70 15.08 4.85
C ALA A 330 -7.78 16.60 4.71
N GLY A 331 -8.12 17.29 5.80
CA GLY A 331 -8.29 18.75 5.78
C GLY A 331 -9.48 19.15 4.89
N ARG A 332 -9.20 19.81 3.75
CA ARG A 332 -10.21 20.24 2.77
C ARG A 332 -10.40 19.28 1.60
N SER A 333 -9.68 18.16 1.59
CA SER A 333 -9.66 17.23 0.47
C SER A 333 -9.99 15.81 0.92
N PHE A 334 -10.28 14.98 -0.07
CA PHE A 334 -10.69 13.60 0.10
C PHE A 334 -9.51 12.67 -0.18
N VAL A 335 -9.40 11.61 0.60
CA VAL A 335 -8.54 10.46 0.30
C VAL A 335 -9.47 9.31 -0.06
N TYR A 336 -9.44 8.91 -1.33
CA TYR A 336 -10.25 7.81 -1.82
C TYR A 336 -9.66 6.47 -1.38
N LEU A 337 -10.52 5.62 -0.81
CA LEU A 337 -10.23 4.24 -0.45
C LEU A 337 -10.88 3.33 -1.50
N LEU A 338 -10.22 2.22 -1.84
CA LEU A 338 -10.90 1.13 -2.52
C LEU A 338 -12.02 0.61 -1.60
N PRO A 339 -13.29 0.60 -2.02
CA PRO A 339 -14.42 0.29 -1.14
C PRO A 339 -14.58 -1.21 -0.83
N MET A 340 -13.54 -2.03 -1.01
CA MET A 340 -13.58 -3.49 -0.86
C MET A 340 -13.94 -3.93 0.57
N TYR A 341 -13.64 -3.11 1.57
CA TYR A 341 -14.04 -3.37 2.95
C TYR A 341 -15.57 -3.29 3.16
N LEU A 342 -16.36 -2.69 2.25
CA LEU A 342 -17.81 -2.55 2.40
C LEU A 342 -18.51 -3.92 2.42
N ASP A 343 -18.06 -4.87 1.59
CA ASP A 343 -18.59 -6.24 1.59
C ASP A 343 -18.47 -6.89 2.99
N ARG A 344 -17.40 -6.61 3.72
CA ARG A 344 -17.17 -7.18 5.06
C ARG A 344 -18.23 -6.72 6.07
N TYR A 345 -18.94 -5.61 5.85
CA TYR A 345 -20.08 -5.25 6.71
C TYR A 345 -21.25 -6.22 6.53
N LEU A 346 -21.41 -6.76 5.32
CA LEU A 346 -22.47 -7.67 4.90
C LEU A 346 -22.16 -9.14 5.22
N THR A 347 -20.91 -9.57 4.99
CA THR A 347 -20.49 -10.98 5.02
C THR A 347 -19.88 -11.43 6.33
N LYS A 348 -19.20 -10.55 7.08
CA LYS A 348 -18.46 -10.98 8.28
C LYS A 348 -19.41 -11.35 9.42
N ASN A 349 -19.43 -12.62 9.82
CA ASN A 349 -20.00 -13.00 11.11
C ASN A 349 -19.10 -12.47 12.23
N VAL A 350 -19.68 -11.91 13.29
CA VAL A 350 -18.90 -11.67 14.50
C VAL A 350 -18.51 -13.05 14.99
N ASP A 351 -17.23 -13.40 14.92
CA ASP A 351 -16.73 -14.61 15.56
C ASP A 351 -17.13 -14.52 17.03
N GLY A 352 -18.13 -15.32 17.40
CA GLY A 352 -18.57 -15.45 18.76
C GLY A 352 -17.39 -15.92 19.59
N SER A 353 -16.95 -15.07 20.50
CA SER A 353 -16.26 -15.41 21.74
C SER A 353 -15.64 -16.82 21.81
N GLY A 354 -14.34 -16.89 21.56
CA GLY A 354 -13.45 -17.82 22.24
C GLY A 354 -13.53 -19.28 21.84
N ASP A 355 -12.44 -19.77 21.28
CA ASP A 355 -11.97 -21.14 21.42
C ASP A 355 -11.86 -21.52 22.91
N ALA A 356 -12.98 -21.79 23.56
CA ALA A 356 -13.05 -22.62 24.74
C ALA A 356 -13.11 -24.06 24.26
N SER A 357 -11.92 -24.57 23.94
CA SER A 357 -11.59 -25.97 23.72
C SER A 357 -12.45 -26.90 24.59
N SER A 358 -13.45 -27.55 23.98
CA SER A 358 -14.08 -28.73 24.56
C SER A 358 -13.14 -29.91 24.36
N SER A 359 -12.32 -30.15 25.37
CA SER A 359 -11.74 -31.46 25.63
C SER A 359 -12.60 -32.13 26.70
N ALA A 360 -13.39 -33.12 26.27
CA ALA A 360 -13.97 -34.16 27.12
C ALA A 360 -13.57 -35.51 26.53
#